data_AF-A0A399NR97-F1
#
_entry.id   AF-A0A399NR97-F1
#
_cell.length_a   1.000
_cell.length_b   1.000
_cell.length_c   1.000
_cell.angle_alpha   90.00
_cell.angle_beta   90.00
_cell.angle_gamma   90.00
#
_symmetry.space_group_name_H-M   'P 1'
#
loop_
_entity.id
_entity.type
_entity.pdbx_description
1 polymer ?
#
loop_
_entity_poly.entity_id
_entity_poly.type
_entity_poly.pdbx_seq_one_letter_code
_entity_poly.pdbx_strand_id
1 'polypeptide(L)'
;MSGAAGERRALDLDTVLVANRGEIACRVIRTAKAMGMRTVAVFSDADRAAPHVREADEAVRLGPAAPRESYLRIDAIIEAARSTGAGLIHPGYGFLSENLEFASACEEAGIRFVGPTADQILAFGAKHTARELAEAAGVPLLAGTGLLADADEAVAEAERIGLPVMLKATGGGGGIGMQACATPAEVREAFGRVTRLAESAFGSTGIFLERLVRPARHVEVQLVGDGQGRVAVIGDRDCSLQRRNQKVIEEAPAPALPARVRAQLHDSARALAESVSYRSAGTVEFVYDPVREEAAFLEVNTRLQVEHPVTEEVHGVDLVELMLRLARDGAAGLPDDLFTREWIPEGHAVEARVYAEDPAKGSLPSSGLVTQAVLPAGPGIRVDGWIETGLEVSASYDPLLAKVIATGETRDDALDLLGEALDGSRIDGIVTNIGLLRALTDDIELRTATHSTSTLDETDDPAPRIDVLSPGTMTTVQDLPGRLGYWQVGVPPSGPFDPVSLAEANLAVGNPEGAPGLEITADGPVLRFSTASVVAVTGAPAPVTVDGEPAAMWEPLEVAAGQTLAIGRADGPGLRLFLAVRGGIDVPAYLGSASTFTLGRFGGHAGRALLAGDVLRPGSPDSDADHPAFPAGA
;
A
#
# COMPACT_ATOMS: atom_id res chain seq x y z
N MET A 1 28.63 13.15 -33.99
CA MET A 1 27.59 13.37 -35.01
C MET A 1 26.44 14.06 -34.32
N SER A 2 26.06 15.24 -34.81
CA SER A 2 25.06 16.14 -34.25
C SER A 2 23.68 15.47 -34.21
N GLY A 3 23.18 15.17 -33.02
CA GLY A 3 21.80 14.76 -32.81
C GLY A 3 20.88 15.94 -33.05
N ALA A 4 19.86 15.75 -33.90
CA ALA A 4 18.87 16.75 -34.25
C ALA A 4 18.22 17.33 -32.98
N ALA A 5 18.25 18.66 -32.84
CA ALA A 5 17.35 19.35 -31.93
C ALA A 5 15.93 19.06 -32.43
N GLY A 6 15.19 18.23 -31.69
CA GLY A 6 13.80 17.93 -32.00
C GLY A 6 12.99 19.22 -32.12
N GLU A 7 12.13 19.29 -33.13
CA GLU A 7 11.21 20.42 -33.29
C GLU A 7 10.38 20.57 -32.01
N ARG A 8 10.60 21.68 -31.27
CA ARG A 8 9.84 21.98 -30.06
C ARG A 8 8.39 22.27 -30.47
N ARG A 9 7.46 21.46 -29.98
CA ARG A 9 6.02 21.66 -30.19
C ARG A 9 5.55 22.85 -29.34
N ALA A 10 4.61 23.64 -29.85
CA ALA A 10 3.98 24.68 -29.04
C ALA A 10 3.27 24.04 -27.84
N LEU A 11 3.38 24.66 -26.67
CA LEU A 11 2.69 24.22 -25.46
C LEU A 11 1.19 24.41 -25.63
N ASP A 12 0.43 23.37 -25.30
CA ASP A 12 -1.03 23.31 -25.44
C ASP A 12 -1.66 23.01 -24.07
N LEU A 13 -2.58 23.87 -23.63
CA LEU A 13 -3.25 23.73 -22.35
C LEU A 13 -4.31 22.62 -22.33
N ASP A 14 -4.68 22.09 -23.51
CA ASP A 14 -5.49 20.86 -23.63
C ASP A 14 -4.62 19.58 -23.67
N THR A 15 -3.30 19.70 -23.44
CA THR A 15 -2.38 18.55 -23.28
C THR A 15 -1.78 18.55 -21.86
N VAL A 16 -1.96 17.44 -21.14
CA VAL A 16 -1.39 17.23 -19.79
C VAL A 16 -0.36 16.12 -19.80
N LEU A 17 0.80 16.40 -19.20
CA LEU A 17 1.78 15.38 -18.82
C LEU A 17 1.58 15.00 -17.36
N VAL A 18 1.53 13.70 -17.08
CA VAL A 18 1.51 13.20 -15.70
C VAL A 18 2.94 12.88 -15.27
N ALA A 19 3.49 13.66 -14.35
CA ALA A 19 4.84 13.47 -13.80
C ALA A 19 4.85 12.44 -12.66
N ASN A 20 4.25 11.27 -12.90
CA ASN A 20 4.11 10.19 -11.93
C ASN A 20 3.99 8.83 -12.63
N ARG A 21 3.72 7.77 -11.86
CA ARG A 21 3.59 6.37 -12.28
C ARG A 21 2.41 5.68 -11.61
N GLY A 22 2.19 4.41 -11.96
CA GLY A 22 1.30 3.52 -11.23
C GLY A 22 -0.15 4.00 -11.22
N GLU A 23 -0.83 3.80 -10.10
CA GLU A 23 -2.27 4.04 -9.95
C GLU A 23 -2.65 5.50 -10.20
N ILE A 24 -1.91 6.48 -9.63
CA ILE A 24 -2.28 7.89 -9.71
C ILE A 24 -2.13 8.42 -11.12
N ALA A 25 -1.18 7.88 -11.88
CA ALA A 25 -1.04 8.21 -13.28
C ALA A 25 -2.23 7.70 -14.10
N CYS A 26 -2.67 6.46 -13.88
CA CYS A 26 -3.88 5.92 -14.52
C CYS A 26 -5.11 6.77 -14.15
N ARG A 27 -5.26 7.12 -12.87
CA ARG A 27 -6.37 7.96 -12.39
C ARG A 27 -6.40 9.33 -13.07
N VAL A 28 -5.27 10.03 -13.14
CA VAL A 28 -5.19 11.35 -13.77
C VAL A 28 -5.44 11.27 -15.26
N ILE A 29 -4.88 10.27 -15.94
CA ILE A 29 -5.11 10.02 -17.38
C ILE A 29 -6.60 9.81 -17.65
N ARG A 30 -7.30 9.00 -16.83
CA ARG A 30 -8.73 8.73 -16.96
C ARG A 30 -9.56 10.01 -16.89
N THR A 31 -9.35 10.85 -15.87
CA THR A 31 -10.06 12.13 -15.74
C THR A 31 -9.72 13.08 -16.89
N ALA A 32 -8.44 13.22 -17.25
CA ALA A 32 -8.02 14.09 -18.37
C ALA A 32 -8.66 13.67 -19.71
N LYS A 33 -8.74 12.37 -19.99
CA LYS A 33 -9.43 11.84 -21.18
C LYS A 33 -10.92 12.11 -21.16
N ALA A 34 -11.58 11.97 -20.00
CA ALA A 34 -12.99 12.32 -19.85
C ALA A 34 -13.25 13.82 -20.12
N MET A 35 -12.28 14.68 -19.80
CA MET A 35 -12.29 16.11 -20.12
C MET A 35 -11.93 16.42 -21.58
N GLY A 36 -11.62 15.43 -22.41
CA GLY A 36 -11.22 15.59 -23.81
C GLY A 36 -9.79 16.09 -24.01
N MET A 37 -8.94 16.00 -22.98
CA MET A 37 -7.54 16.42 -23.04
C MET A 37 -6.65 15.31 -23.61
N ARG A 38 -5.57 15.71 -24.30
CA ARG A 38 -4.50 14.79 -24.70
C ARG A 38 -3.60 14.50 -23.51
N THR A 39 -3.21 13.23 -23.36
CA THR A 39 -2.48 12.74 -22.20
C THR A 39 -1.08 12.25 -22.56
N VAL A 40 -0.10 12.61 -21.72
CA VAL A 40 1.29 12.19 -21.87
C VAL A 40 1.76 11.51 -20.58
N ALA A 41 2.19 10.26 -20.68
CA ALA A 41 2.84 9.53 -19.59
C ALA A 41 4.36 9.69 -19.64
N VAL A 42 5.00 9.60 -18.48
CA VAL A 42 6.45 9.40 -18.38
C VAL A 42 6.76 8.08 -17.69
N PHE A 43 7.87 7.45 -18.07
CA PHE A 43 8.22 6.14 -17.51
C PHE A 43 9.72 5.88 -17.39
N SER A 44 10.08 5.08 -16.39
CA SER A 44 11.40 4.44 -16.28
C SER A 44 11.45 3.11 -17.04
N ASP A 45 12.62 2.52 -17.20
CA ASP A 45 12.74 1.18 -17.79
C ASP A 45 11.93 0.09 -17.05
N ALA A 46 11.74 0.22 -15.74
CA ALA A 46 10.97 -0.74 -14.94
C ALA A 46 9.46 -0.65 -15.23
N ASP A 47 8.95 0.54 -15.52
CA ASP A 47 7.52 0.77 -15.77
C ASP A 47 7.15 0.71 -17.26
N ARG A 48 8.06 0.28 -18.15
CA ARG A 48 7.84 0.24 -19.60
C ARG A 48 6.54 -0.47 -20.02
N ALA A 49 6.12 -1.47 -19.26
CA ALA A 49 4.92 -2.26 -19.52
C ALA A 49 3.73 -1.89 -18.62
N ALA A 50 3.86 -0.90 -17.73
CA ALA A 50 2.83 -0.52 -16.78
C ALA A 50 1.59 0.08 -17.49
N PRO A 51 0.37 -0.09 -16.93
CA PRO A 51 -0.85 0.41 -17.56
C PRO A 51 -0.84 1.89 -17.91
N HIS A 52 -0.34 2.77 -17.02
CA HIS A 52 -0.33 4.22 -17.28
C HIS A 52 0.44 4.61 -18.56
N VAL A 53 1.44 3.82 -18.95
CA VAL A 53 2.21 4.01 -20.19
C VAL A 53 1.36 3.69 -21.42
N ARG A 54 0.55 2.63 -21.35
CA ARG A 54 -0.31 2.18 -22.44
C ARG A 54 -1.60 2.97 -22.52
N GLU A 55 -2.08 3.50 -21.40
CA GLU A 55 -3.30 4.28 -21.29
C GLU A 55 -3.13 5.71 -21.82
N ALA A 56 -1.94 6.32 -21.72
CA ALA A 56 -1.72 7.66 -22.26
C ALA A 56 -1.71 7.68 -23.80
N ASP A 57 -2.00 8.84 -24.40
CA ASP A 57 -1.96 9.00 -25.86
C ASP A 57 -0.53 9.05 -26.41
N GLU A 58 0.43 9.45 -25.57
CA GLU A 58 1.86 9.44 -25.84
C GLU A 58 2.64 9.14 -24.56
N ALA A 59 3.82 8.51 -24.67
CA ALA A 59 4.65 8.18 -23.52
C ALA A 59 6.13 8.46 -23.78
N VAL A 60 6.82 9.05 -22.79
CA VAL A 60 8.24 9.42 -22.88
C VAL A 60 9.07 8.69 -21.83
N ARG A 61 10.13 8.02 -22.28
CA ARG A 61 11.08 7.35 -21.38
C ARG A 61 11.99 8.39 -20.71
N LEU A 62 12.03 8.39 -19.38
CA LEU A 62 12.92 9.24 -18.59
C LEU A 62 14.32 8.63 -18.45
N GLY A 63 14.41 7.34 -18.13
CA GLY A 63 15.70 6.72 -17.79
C GLY A 63 15.59 5.31 -17.21
N PRO A 64 16.68 4.82 -16.58
CA PRO A 64 16.71 3.57 -15.82
C PRO A 64 15.76 3.58 -14.60
N ALA A 65 15.64 2.43 -13.92
CA ALA A 65 14.68 2.25 -12.82
C ALA A 65 14.90 3.19 -11.61
N ALA A 66 16.15 3.55 -11.26
CA ALA A 66 16.41 4.35 -10.07
C ALA A 66 15.66 5.70 -10.14
N PRO A 67 14.86 6.10 -9.12
CA PRO A 67 14.08 7.35 -9.15
C PRO A 67 14.92 8.60 -9.42
N ARG A 68 16.14 8.69 -8.85
CA ARG A 68 17.09 9.78 -9.08
C ARG A 68 17.57 9.91 -10.52
N GLU A 69 17.47 8.84 -11.30
CA GLU A 69 17.82 8.79 -12.72
C GLU A 69 16.58 8.83 -13.63
N SER A 70 15.37 8.88 -13.06
CA SER A 70 14.09 8.88 -13.78
C SER A 70 13.09 9.87 -13.18
N TYR A 71 12.15 9.42 -12.35
CA TYR A 71 11.01 10.22 -11.87
C TYR A 71 11.37 11.45 -11.01
N LEU A 72 12.60 11.55 -10.51
CA LEU A 72 13.12 12.73 -9.81
C LEU A 72 13.99 13.64 -10.69
N ARG A 73 14.11 13.36 -12.00
CA ARG A 73 14.86 14.19 -12.96
C ARG A 73 13.97 15.30 -13.51
N ILE A 74 13.98 16.44 -12.83
CA ILE A 74 13.26 17.67 -13.21
C ILE A 74 13.53 18.04 -14.68
N ASP A 75 14.79 18.06 -15.09
CA ASP A 75 15.20 18.40 -16.45
C ASP A 75 14.62 17.46 -17.50
N ALA A 76 14.60 16.15 -17.23
CA ALA A 76 14.04 15.15 -18.14
C ALA A 76 12.51 15.29 -18.28
N ILE A 77 11.80 15.60 -17.19
CA ILE A 77 10.34 15.78 -17.20
C ILE A 77 9.95 17.06 -17.94
N ILE A 78 10.66 18.17 -17.70
CA ILE A 78 10.43 19.43 -18.43
C ILE A 78 10.71 19.25 -19.94
N GLU A 79 11.76 18.51 -20.30
CA GLU A 79 12.04 18.19 -21.71
C GLU A 79 10.98 17.27 -22.33
N ALA A 80 10.47 16.29 -21.57
CA ALA A 80 9.34 15.45 -22.01
C ALA A 80 8.09 16.29 -22.28
N ALA A 81 7.75 17.25 -21.40
CA ALA A 81 6.62 18.14 -21.62
C ALA A 81 6.81 19.03 -22.86
N ARG A 82 8.01 19.61 -23.04
CA ARG A 82 8.33 20.46 -24.21
C ARG A 82 8.31 19.71 -25.54
N SER A 83 8.87 18.51 -25.58
CA SER A 83 8.91 17.69 -26.79
C SER A 83 7.52 17.20 -27.21
N THR A 84 6.63 16.96 -26.24
CA THR A 84 5.25 16.51 -26.49
C THR A 84 4.23 17.65 -26.61
N GLY A 85 4.63 18.88 -26.27
CA GLY A 85 3.77 20.07 -26.28
C GLY A 85 2.79 20.15 -25.11
N ALA A 86 3.05 19.45 -24.01
CA ALA A 86 2.19 19.48 -22.83
C ALA A 86 2.28 20.84 -22.11
N GLY A 87 1.18 21.59 -22.09
CA GLY A 87 1.09 22.88 -21.40
C GLY A 87 0.79 22.75 -19.91
N LEU A 88 0.34 21.58 -19.45
CA LEU A 88 0.09 21.27 -18.04
C LEU A 88 0.97 20.10 -17.57
N ILE A 89 1.45 20.16 -16.33
CA ILE A 89 2.06 19.02 -15.64
C ILE A 89 1.28 18.71 -14.36
N HIS A 90 0.70 17.51 -14.29
CA HIS A 90 0.09 16.99 -13.08
C HIS A 90 1.08 16.11 -12.33
N PRO A 91 1.49 16.46 -11.10
CA PRO A 91 2.53 15.72 -10.39
C PRO A 91 2.00 14.49 -9.63
N GLY A 92 0.68 14.38 -9.43
CA GLY A 92 0.10 13.35 -8.55
C GLY A 92 0.54 13.57 -7.11
N TYR A 93 1.02 12.51 -6.46
CA TYR A 93 1.63 12.55 -5.12
C TYR A 93 2.94 11.76 -5.06
N GLY A 94 3.78 12.08 -4.07
CA GLY A 94 5.14 11.59 -4.03
C GLY A 94 6.01 12.18 -5.14
N PHE A 95 7.23 11.67 -5.30
CA PHE A 95 8.22 12.18 -6.24
C PHE A 95 8.42 13.70 -6.13
N LEU A 96 7.97 14.46 -7.15
CA LEU A 96 8.17 15.90 -7.27
C LEU A 96 6.91 16.71 -6.92
N SER A 97 5.85 16.09 -6.38
CA SER A 97 4.57 16.75 -6.11
C SER A 97 4.63 17.90 -5.11
N GLU A 98 5.59 17.87 -4.18
CA GLU A 98 5.81 18.92 -3.19
C GLU A 98 7.24 19.50 -3.33
N ASN A 99 7.81 19.42 -4.54
CA ASN A 99 9.15 19.89 -4.80
C ASN A 99 9.14 21.34 -5.33
N LEU A 100 9.66 22.26 -4.51
CA LEU A 100 9.76 23.69 -4.80
C LEU A 100 10.46 23.99 -6.14
N GLU A 101 11.60 23.34 -6.37
CA GLU A 101 12.43 23.54 -7.57
C GLU A 101 11.68 23.09 -8.83
N PHE A 102 10.91 22.00 -8.72
CA PHE A 102 10.12 21.47 -9.83
C PHE A 102 8.95 22.38 -10.19
N ALA A 103 8.18 22.84 -9.19
CA ALA A 103 7.08 23.78 -9.42
C ALA A 103 7.60 25.07 -10.10
N SER A 104 8.73 25.60 -9.61
CA SER A 104 9.39 26.78 -10.20
C SER A 104 9.87 26.51 -11.64
N ALA A 105 10.51 25.36 -11.88
CA ALA A 105 11.00 24.98 -13.20
C ALA A 105 9.85 24.81 -14.23
N CYS A 106 8.67 24.36 -13.81
CA CYS A 106 7.49 24.32 -14.67
C CYS A 106 7.09 25.74 -15.10
N GLU A 107 6.93 26.66 -14.15
CA GLU A 107 6.51 28.04 -14.40
C GLU A 107 7.53 28.80 -15.27
N GLU A 108 8.83 28.66 -14.99
CA GLU A 108 9.92 29.21 -15.82
C GLU A 108 9.92 28.65 -17.25
N ALA A 109 9.47 27.41 -17.43
CA ALA A 109 9.33 26.78 -18.74
C ALA A 109 8.04 27.17 -19.48
N GLY A 110 7.16 27.98 -18.87
CA GLY A 110 5.85 28.33 -19.41
C GLY A 110 4.82 27.21 -19.31
N ILE A 111 5.09 26.18 -18.50
CA ILE A 111 4.22 25.03 -18.27
C ILE A 111 3.48 25.25 -16.95
N ARG A 112 2.17 25.04 -16.92
CA ARG A 112 1.40 25.24 -15.69
C ARG A 112 1.49 23.99 -14.80
N PHE A 113 2.03 24.18 -13.61
CA PHE A 113 2.04 23.16 -12.57
C PHE A 113 0.63 22.99 -11.99
N VAL A 114 0.08 21.78 -12.06
CA VAL A 114 -1.27 21.46 -11.56
C VAL A 114 -1.18 21.18 -10.06
N GLY A 115 -1.04 22.25 -9.27
CA GLY A 115 -0.80 22.20 -7.84
C GLY A 115 -0.63 23.60 -7.23
N PRO A 116 -0.26 23.71 -5.95
CA PRO A 116 0.03 24.99 -5.31
C PRO A 116 1.23 25.70 -5.95
N THR A 117 1.44 26.98 -5.60
CA THR A 117 2.63 27.72 -6.05
C THR A 117 3.89 27.24 -5.30
N ALA A 118 5.06 27.53 -5.87
CA ALA A 118 6.36 27.36 -5.23
C ALA A 118 6.37 27.95 -3.80
N ASP A 119 5.93 29.20 -3.64
CA ASP A 119 5.88 29.87 -2.34
C ASP A 119 4.93 29.18 -1.33
N GLN A 120 3.80 28.64 -1.80
CA GLN A 120 2.85 27.91 -0.96
C GLN A 120 3.39 26.55 -0.52
N ILE A 121 4.11 25.85 -1.40
CA ILE A 121 4.83 24.61 -1.05
C ILE A 121 5.89 24.92 0.01
N LEU A 122 6.66 26.00 -0.17
CA LEU A 122 7.68 26.41 0.80
C LEU A 122 7.07 26.78 2.16
N ALA A 123 5.97 27.52 2.16
CA ALA A 123 5.28 27.97 3.37
C ALA A 123 4.86 26.81 4.29
N PHE A 124 4.45 25.68 3.70
CA PHE A 124 4.00 24.50 4.46
C PHE A 124 5.04 23.39 4.56
N GLY A 125 6.10 23.37 3.73
CA GLY A 125 7.11 22.32 3.74
C GLY A 125 8.06 22.36 4.96
N ALA A 126 8.23 23.53 5.58
CA ALA A 126 9.06 23.68 6.77
C ALA A 126 8.21 23.65 8.05
N LYS A 127 8.48 22.68 8.95
CA LYS A 127 7.72 22.49 10.20
C LYS A 127 7.55 23.76 11.06
N HIS A 128 8.58 24.60 11.12
CA HIS A 128 8.53 25.84 11.91
C HIS A 128 7.61 26.88 11.25
N THR A 129 7.76 27.11 9.94
CA THR A 129 6.92 28.05 9.18
C THR A 129 5.46 27.61 9.16
N ALA A 130 5.19 26.32 8.93
CA ALA A 130 3.84 25.78 8.97
C ALA A 130 3.18 25.98 10.35
N ARG A 131 3.96 25.80 11.42
CA ARG A 131 3.49 26.03 12.80
C ARG A 131 3.21 27.50 13.09
N GLU A 132 4.09 28.40 12.65
CA GLU A 132 3.88 29.86 12.78
C GLU A 132 2.63 30.32 12.03
N LEU A 133 2.38 29.78 10.82
CA LEU A 133 1.17 30.04 10.05
C LEU A 133 -0.08 29.51 10.76
N ALA A 134 -0.01 28.29 11.30
CA ALA A 134 -1.09 27.70 12.07
C ALA A 134 -1.41 28.54 13.33
N GLU A 135 -0.39 28.98 14.08
CA GLU A 135 -0.56 29.86 15.24
C GLU A 135 -1.16 31.22 14.85
N ALA A 136 -0.66 31.84 13.79
CA ALA A 136 -1.18 33.12 13.28
C ALA A 136 -2.62 33.01 12.77
N ALA A 137 -3.00 31.86 12.21
CA ALA A 137 -4.36 31.54 11.78
C ALA A 137 -5.28 31.09 12.94
N GLY A 138 -4.77 31.02 14.17
CA GLY A 138 -5.55 30.61 15.35
C GLY A 138 -5.88 29.11 15.37
N VAL A 139 -5.16 28.29 14.61
CA VAL A 139 -5.34 26.84 14.55
C VAL A 139 -4.80 26.21 15.83
N PRO A 140 -5.53 25.31 16.50
CA PRO A 140 -5.05 24.62 17.70
C PRO A 140 -3.76 23.83 17.42
N LEU A 141 -2.76 24.01 18.29
CA LEU A 141 -1.48 23.30 18.25
C LEU A 141 -1.32 22.38 19.46
N LEU A 142 -0.53 21.32 19.32
CA LEU A 142 -0.15 20.50 20.47
C LEU A 142 0.59 21.36 21.49
N ALA A 143 0.22 21.19 22.76
CA ALA A 143 0.99 21.71 23.88
C ALA A 143 2.43 21.19 23.76
N GLY A 144 3.39 22.09 23.74
CA GLY A 144 4.79 21.77 23.52
C GLY A 144 5.71 22.87 24.02
N THR A 145 6.97 22.79 23.61
CA THR A 145 8.03 23.72 23.98
C THR A 145 8.69 24.35 22.76
N GLY A 146 9.43 25.42 22.99
CA GLY A 146 10.52 25.79 22.08
C GLY A 146 11.69 24.80 22.18
N LEU A 147 12.86 25.20 21.70
CA LEU A 147 14.09 24.42 21.86
C LEU A 147 14.50 24.35 23.34
N LEU A 148 14.82 23.14 23.79
CA LEU A 148 15.26 22.82 25.14
C LEU A 148 16.79 22.84 25.21
N ALA A 149 17.34 23.42 26.26
CA ALA A 149 18.78 23.52 26.48
C ALA A 149 19.38 22.24 27.05
N ASP A 150 18.68 21.59 27.98
CA ASP A 150 19.16 20.39 28.67
C ASP A 150 18.04 19.45 29.16
N ALA A 151 18.46 18.32 29.71
CA ALA A 151 17.55 17.28 30.16
C ALA A 151 16.74 17.66 31.42
N ASP A 152 17.23 18.58 32.25
CA ASP A 152 16.50 19.03 33.44
C ASP A 152 15.39 20.02 33.07
N GLU A 153 15.66 20.91 32.11
CA GLU A 153 14.63 21.74 31.49
C GLU A 153 13.57 20.87 30.79
N ALA A 154 13.98 19.84 30.05
CA ALA A 154 13.06 18.90 29.42
C ALA A 154 12.13 18.21 30.43
N VAL A 155 12.64 17.81 31.60
CA VAL A 155 11.82 17.19 32.65
C VAL A 155 10.81 18.20 33.22
N ALA A 156 11.25 19.42 33.54
CA ALA A 156 10.37 20.45 34.08
C ALA A 156 9.24 20.81 33.09
N GLU A 157 9.56 20.92 31.80
CA GLU A 157 8.57 21.18 30.76
C GLU A 157 7.64 19.99 30.51
N ALA A 158 8.14 18.76 30.61
CA ALA A 158 7.29 17.56 30.53
C ALA A 158 6.26 17.52 31.67
N GLU A 159 6.64 17.92 32.88
CA GLU A 159 5.72 18.05 34.02
C GLU A 159 4.70 19.18 33.82
N ARG A 160 5.11 20.30 33.22
CA ARG A 160 4.21 21.42 32.88
C ARG A 160 3.18 21.04 31.80
N ILE A 161 3.61 20.34 30.76
CA ILE A 161 2.74 19.88 29.66
C ILE A 161 1.82 18.75 30.15
N GLY A 162 2.32 17.90 31.03
CA GLY A 162 1.67 16.67 31.49
C GLY A 162 2.15 15.47 30.68
N LEU A 163 2.57 14.42 31.39
CA LEU A 163 3.00 13.15 30.81
C LEU A 163 1.80 12.29 30.35
N PRO A 164 1.96 11.43 29.32
CA PRO A 164 3.19 11.21 28.55
C PRO A 164 3.48 12.32 27.53
N VAL A 165 4.75 12.47 27.16
CA VAL A 165 5.23 13.43 26.14
C VAL A 165 6.05 12.74 25.06
N MET A 166 6.15 13.36 23.90
CA MET A 166 7.02 12.95 22.79
C MET A 166 8.18 13.94 22.70
N LEU A 167 9.40 13.44 22.88
CA LEU A 167 10.62 14.20 22.65
C LEU A 167 11.00 14.11 21.17
N LYS A 168 11.28 15.23 20.51
CA LYS A 168 11.53 15.32 19.06
C LYS A 168 12.75 16.17 18.74
N ALA A 169 13.50 15.78 17.70
CA ALA A 169 14.55 16.60 17.10
C ALA A 169 14.01 17.46 15.94
N THR A 170 14.53 18.68 15.76
CA THR A 170 14.11 19.61 14.70
C THR A 170 14.34 19.10 13.29
N GLY A 171 15.40 18.33 13.06
CA GLY A 171 15.73 17.71 11.77
C GLY A 171 15.11 16.32 11.53
N GLY A 172 14.36 15.77 12.48
CA GLY A 172 13.83 14.40 12.40
C GLY A 172 12.62 14.28 11.46
N GLY A 173 12.76 13.45 10.43
CA GLY A 173 11.67 12.98 9.55
C GLY A 173 11.50 11.46 9.64
N GLY A 174 10.29 10.95 9.39
CA GLY A 174 10.03 9.49 9.29
C GLY A 174 10.28 8.68 10.58
N GLY A 175 10.00 9.24 11.76
CA GLY A 175 10.15 8.53 13.04
C GLY A 175 11.56 8.52 13.63
N ILE A 176 12.58 9.00 12.91
CA ILE A 176 13.97 9.06 13.40
C ILE A 176 14.16 10.33 14.24
N GLY A 177 14.70 10.17 15.46
CA GLY A 177 14.93 11.30 16.37
C GLY A 177 13.68 11.72 17.15
N MET A 178 12.77 10.79 17.42
CA MET A 178 11.66 10.99 18.36
C MET A 178 11.54 9.83 19.36
N GLN A 179 11.13 10.12 20.58
CA GLN A 179 10.92 9.11 21.62
C GLN A 179 9.74 9.47 22.54
N ALA A 180 8.79 8.54 22.65
CA ALA A 180 7.73 8.62 23.65
C ALA A 180 8.31 8.43 25.06
N CYS A 181 7.90 9.27 25.99
CA CYS A 181 8.35 9.25 27.38
C CYS A 181 7.12 9.34 28.30
N ALA A 182 6.88 8.30 29.08
CA ALA A 182 5.79 8.21 30.04
C ALA A 182 6.19 8.70 31.44
N THR A 183 7.48 8.81 31.73
CA THR A 183 8.01 9.21 33.04
C THR A 183 9.09 10.29 32.93
N PRO A 184 9.32 11.10 33.99
CA PRO A 184 10.43 12.06 34.01
C PRO A 184 11.80 11.41 33.80
N ALA A 185 11.98 10.19 34.32
CA ALA A 185 13.21 9.43 34.15
C ALA A 185 13.46 9.08 32.67
N GLU A 186 12.42 8.65 31.96
CA GLU A 186 12.48 8.38 30.52
C GLU A 186 12.78 9.65 29.72
N VAL A 187 12.18 10.79 30.06
CA VAL A 187 12.48 12.08 29.41
C VAL A 187 13.97 12.41 29.52
N ARG A 188 14.53 12.31 30.73
CA ARG A 188 15.95 12.60 30.98
C ARG A 188 16.86 11.67 30.19
N GLU A 189 16.56 10.38 30.16
CA GLU A 189 17.35 9.39 29.43
C GLU A 189 17.23 9.56 27.90
N ALA A 190 16.01 9.84 27.43
CA ALA A 190 15.70 10.08 26.03
C ALA A 190 16.41 11.30 25.48
N PHE A 191 16.44 12.41 26.25
CA PHE A 191 17.09 13.65 25.82
C PHE A 191 18.52 13.40 25.35
N GLY A 192 19.34 12.76 26.19
CA GLY A 192 20.73 12.45 25.83
C GLY A 192 20.87 11.53 24.61
N ARG A 193 19.97 10.54 24.46
CA ARG A 193 19.98 9.64 23.29
C ARG A 193 19.60 10.38 22.00
N VAL A 194 18.50 11.12 22.03
CA VAL A 194 17.96 11.80 20.85
C VAL A 194 18.88 12.94 20.40
N THR A 195 19.51 13.67 21.31
CA THR A 195 20.53 14.68 20.94
C THR A 195 21.68 14.05 20.15
N ARG A 196 22.27 12.95 20.64
CA ARG A 196 23.36 12.25 19.92
C ARG A 196 22.90 11.69 18.57
N LEU A 197 21.68 11.18 18.50
CA LEU A 197 21.10 10.69 17.25
C LEU A 197 20.89 11.84 16.26
N ALA A 198 20.38 12.99 16.71
CA ALA A 198 20.14 14.15 15.88
C ALA A 198 21.44 14.77 15.34
N GLU A 199 22.49 14.84 16.16
CA GLU A 199 23.83 15.26 15.76
C GLU A 199 24.41 14.37 14.66
N SER A 200 24.34 13.04 14.84
CA SER A 200 24.92 12.08 13.91
C SER A 200 24.12 11.92 12.62
N ALA A 201 22.79 12.06 12.66
CA ALA A 201 21.91 11.83 11.53
C ALA A 201 21.58 13.09 10.71
N PHE A 202 21.44 14.24 11.36
CA PHE A 202 20.84 15.44 10.72
C PHE A 202 21.68 16.70 10.85
N GLY A 203 22.79 16.68 11.61
CA GLY A 203 23.62 17.86 11.87
C GLY A 203 22.89 18.99 12.63
N SER A 204 21.66 18.74 13.10
CA SER A 204 20.85 19.66 13.89
C SER A 204 20.75 19.16 15.33
N THR A 205 20.95 20.04 16.31
CA THR A 205 20.91 19.69 17.75
C THR A 205 19.62 20.09 18.45
N GLY A 206 18.68 20.75 17.75
CA GLY A 206 17.47 21.28 18.36
C GLY A 206 16.54 20.16 18.85
N ILE A 207 16.26 20.12 20.15
CA ILE A 207 15.33 19.19 20.78
C ILE A 207 14.16 19.97 21.36
N PHE A 208 12.93 19.45 21.22
CA PHE A 208 11.73 20.02 21.82
C PHE A 208 10.77 18.91 22.29
N LEU A 209 9.80 19.27 23.12
CA LEU A 209 8.76 18.39 23.62
C LEU A 209 7.39 18.75 23.04
N GLU A 210 6.58 17.74 22.78
CA GLU A 210 5.15 17.88 22.53
C GLU A 210 4.37 16.87 23.36
N ARG A 211 3.14 17.23 23.73
CA ARG A 211 2.21 16.29 24.37
C ARG A 211 2.01 15.07 23.48
N LEU A 212 2.11 13.88 24.08
CA LEU A 212 1.80 12.64 23.38
C LEU A 212 0.30 12.36 23.51
N VAL A 213 -0.39 12.26 22.37
CA VAL A 213 -1.80 11.87 22.32
C VAL A 213 -1.89 10.34 22.21
N ARG A 214 -2.58 9.68 23.14
CA ARG A 214 -2.90 8.24 23.12
C ARG A 214 -4.23 7.98 23.83
N PRO A 215 -5.19 7.27 23.21
CA PRO A 215 -5.21 6.89 21.79
C PRO A 215 -5.24 8.13 20.89
N ALA A 216 -4.52 8.09 19.77
CA ALA A 216 -4.48 9.17 18.79
C ALA A 216 -5.15 8.71 17.50
N ARG A 217 -6.14 9.48 17.05
CA ARG A 217 -6.69 9.38 15.70
C ARG A 217 -6.00 10.40 14.78
N HIS A 218 -5.88 10.05 13.51
CA HIS A 218 -5.39 10.92 12.47
C HIS A 218 -6.59 11.35 11.64
N VAL A 219 -7.01 12.61 11.79
CA VAL A 219 -8.15 13.18 11.07
C VAL A 219 -7.64 14.30 10.19
N GLU A 220 -8.05 14.31 8.94
CA GLU A 220 -7.58 15.29 7.97
C GLU A 220 -8.73 15.89 7.18
N VAL A 221 -8.53 17.09 6.63
CA VAL A 221 -9.56 17.88 5.96
C VAL A 221 -9.16 18.18 4.52
N GLN A 222 -9.95 17.70 3.57
CA GLN A 222 -9.79 18.01 2.15
C GLN A 222 -10.24 19.43 1.86
N LEU A 223 -9.42 20.17 1.12
CA LEU A 223 -9.79 21.48 0.61
C LEU A 223 -9.35 21.69 -0.85
N VAL A 224 -9.99 22.65 -1.51
CA VAL A 224 -9.61 23.18 -2.83
C VAL A 224 -9.57 24.70 -2.76
N GLY A 225 -8.43 25.29 -3.09
CA GLY A 225 -8.27 26.75 -3.17
C GLY A 225 -8.12 27.25 -4.60
N ASP A 226 -8.64 28.44 -4.91
CA ASP A 226 -8.57 29.03 -6.24
C ASP A 226 -7.29 29.82 -6.55
N GLY A 227 -6.38 29.94 -5.57
CA GLY A 227 -5.19 30.77 -5.70
C GLY A 227 -5.44 32.28 -5.53
N GLN A 228 -6.67 32.70 -5.26
CA GLN A 228 -7.11 34.10 -5.15
C GLN A 228 -7.79 34.40 -3.80
N GLY A 229 -7.68 33.47 -2.84
CA GLY A 229 -8.15 33.62 -1.48
C GLY A 229 -9.48 32.94 -1.18
N ARG A 230 -10.16 32.31 -2.16
CA ARG A 230 -11.33 31.47 -1.87
C ARG A 230 -10.92 30.03 -1.66
N VAL A 231 -11.48 29.41 -0.63
CA VAL A 231 -11.22 28.01 -0.27
C VAL A 231 -12.55 27.28 -0.11
N ALA A 232 -12.67 26.11 -0.73
CA ALA A 232 -13.75 25.16 -0.48
C ALA A 232 -13.22 24.06 0.44
N VAL A 233 -13.87 23.85 1.59
CA VAL A 233 -13.62 22.70 2.46
C VAL A 233 -14.62 21.63 2.06
N ILE A 234 -14.11 20.50 1.56
CA ILE A 234 -14.92 19.44 0.95
C ILE A 234 -15.43 18.47 2.01
N GLY A 235 -14.56 18.02 2.92
CA GLY A 235 -14.92 17.06 3.96
C GLY A 235 -13.71 16.57 4.75
N ASP A 236 -13.98 15.84 5.82
CA ASP A 236 -12.97 15.18 6.65
C ASP A 236 -12.82 13.69 6.34
N ARG A 237 -11.62 13.17 6.56
CA ARG A 237 -11.27 11.75 6.48
C ARG A 237 -10.62 11.29 7.79
N ASP A 238 -10.86 10.05 8.17
CA ASP A 238 -10.06 9.37 9.19
C ASP A 238 -9.03 8.46 8.51
N CYS A 239 -7.77 8.66 8.88
CA CYS A 239 -6.63 7.92 8.36
C CYS A 239 -5.87 7.22 9.49
N SER A 240 -6.56 6.86 10.57
CA SER A 240 -5.92 6.39 11.80
C SER A 240 -5.35 4.98 11.67
N LEU A 241 -5.88 4.12 10.80
CA LEU A 241 -5.34 2.78 10.60
C LEU A 241 -4.03 2.84 9.80
N GLN A 242 -2.93 2.93 10.54
CA GLN A 242 -1.58 3.07 10.01
C GLN A 242 -0.67 1.99 10.58
N ARG A 243 0.26 1.49 9.77
CA ARG A 243 1.34 0.60 10.21
C ARG A 243 2.67 1.32 10.02
N ARG A 244 3.44 1.54 11.10
CA ARG A 244 4.70 2.31 11.06
C ARG A 244 4.56 3.65 10.32
N ASN A 245 3.49 4.39 10.63
CA ASN A 245 3.13 5.68 10.03
C ASN A 245 2.77 5.63 8.53
N GLN A 246 2.49 4.46 7.97
CA GLN A 246 1.96 4.30 6.61
C GLN A 246 0.46 4.00 6.70
N LYS A 247 -0.37 4.84 6.07
CA LYS A 247 -1.83 4.68 6.01
C LYS A 247 -2.19 3.40 5.22
N VAL A 248 -3.13 2.61 5.74
CA VAL A 248 -3.52 1.29 5.21
C VAL A 248 -5.02 1.24 4.87
N ILE A 249 -5.86 1.74 5.79
CA ILE A 249 -7.30 1.91 5.59
C ILE A 249 -7.67 3.35 5.97
N GLU A 250 -8.45 3.98 5.12
CA GLU A 250 -8.94 5.35 5.31
C GLU A 250 -10.46 5.40 5.07
N GLU A 251 -11.16 6.30 5.74
CA GLU A 251 -12.62 6.40 5.61
C GLU A 251 -13.12 7.85 5.64
N ALA A 252 -14.25 8.08 4.96
CA ALA A 252 -14.93 9.37 4.92
C ALA A 252 -16.45 9.19 5.06
N PRO A 253 -17.13 10.04 5.85
CA PRO A 253 -16.56 11.05 6.75
C PRO A 253 -15.87 10.42 7.98
N ALA A 254 -15.08 11.18 8.76
CA ALA A 254 -14.42 10.63 9.95
C ALA A 254 -15.48 10.18 10.98
N PRO A 255 -15.45 8.91 11.45
CA PRO A 255 -16.48 8.37 12.33
C PRO A 255 -16.37 8.94 13.74
N ALA A 256 -17.44 8.90 14.53
CA ALA A 256 -17.45 9.29 15.94
C ALA A 256 -16.76 10.65 16.23
N LEU A 257 -16.83 11.61 15.30
CA LEU A 257 -16.27 12.94 15.45
C LEU A 257 -17.37 13.93 15.86
N PRO A 258 -17.34 14.51 17.06
CA PRO A 258 -18.37 15.46 17.50
C PRO A 258 -18.48 16.64 16.54
N ALA A 259 -19.71 17.09 16.25
CA ALA A 259 -19.97 18.16 15.30
C ALA A 259 -19.17 19.45 15.61
N ARG A 260 -18.97 19.77 16.90
CA ARG A 260 -18.15 20.92 17.33
C ARG A 260 -16.68 20.79 16.92
N VAL A 261 -16.12 19.57 16.97
CA VAL A 261 -14.72 19.31 16.62
C VAL A 261 -14.59 19.33 15.11
N ARG A 262 -15.52 18.68 14.38
CA ARG A 262 -15.57 18.74 12.91
C ARG A 262 -15.59 20.17 12.40
N ALA A 263 -16.49 21.01 12.95
CA ALA A 263 -16.54 22.44 12.60
C ALA A 263 -15.22 23.15 12.88
N GLN A 264 -14.59 22.92 14.04
CA GLN A 264 -13.27 23.49 14.36
C GLN A 264 -12.19 23.06 13.36
N LEU A 265 -12.16 21.78 12.97
CA LEU A 265 -11.21 21.26 11.98
C LEU A 265 -11.41 21.92 10.61
N HIS A 266 -12.65 22.01 10.16
CA HIS A 266 -13.02 22.61 8.87
C HIS A 266 -12.69 24.12 8.85
N ASP A 267 -13.04 24.85 9.90
CA ASP A 267 -12.73 26.27 10.05
C ASP A 267 -11.22 26.53 10.12
N SER A 268 -10.49 25.67 10.84
CA SER A 268 -9.02 25.75 10.94
C SER A 268 -8.35 25.50 9.59
N ALA A 269 -8.80 24.47 8.87
CA ALA A 269 -8.27 24.13 7.55
C ALA A 269 -8.53 25.25 6.53
N ARG A 270 -9.73 25.83 6.55
CA ARG A 270 -10.10 27.01 5.75
C ARG A 270 -9.19 28.20 6.05
N ALA A 271 -9.10 28.60 7.33
CA ALA A 271 -8.31 29.77 7.74
C ALA A 271 -6.83 29.63 7.35
N LEU A 272 -6.26 28.44 7.52
CA LEU A 272 -4.87 28.17 7.16
C LEU A 272 -4.64 28.29 5.65
N ALA A 273 -5.52 27.72 4.82
CA ALA A 273 -5.42 27.81 3.37
C ALA A 273 -5.67 29.24 2.84
N GLU A 274 -6.64 29.96 3.42
CA GLU A 274 -6.93 31.36 3.06
C GLU A 274 -5.74 32.27 3.38
N SER A 275 -5.00 32.02 4.47
CA SER A 275 -3.84 32.83 4.90
C SER A 275 -2.72 32.92 3.84
N VAL A 276 -2.61 31.94 2.96
CA VAL A 276 -1.62 31.89 1.87
C VAL A 276 -2.25 31.93 0.47
N SER A 277 -3.55 32.23 0.39
CA SER A 277 -4.33 32.18 -0.86
C SER A 277 -4.13 30.87 -1.61
N TYR A 278 -4.25 29.74 -0.91
CA TYR A 278 -3.88 28.41 -1.41
C TYR A 278 -4.48 28.10 -2.79
N ARG A 279 -3.71 27.40 -3.64
CA ARG A 279 -4.10 27.02 -5.00
C ARG A 279 -4.16 25.50 -5.13
N SER A 280 -5.19 25.00 -5.83
CA SER A 280 -5.41 23.57 -6.12
C SER A 280 -5.91 22.78 -4.91
N ALA A 281 -5.88 21.44 -5.00
CA ALA A 281 -6.22 20.54 -3.91
C ALA A 281 -5.09 20.45 -2.88
N GLY A 282 -5.46 20.46 -1.60
CA GLY A 282 -4.55 20.27 -0.47
C GLY A 282 -5.27 19.62 0.70
N THR A 283 -4.52 19.20 1.71
CA THR A 283 -5.11 18.60 2.91
C THR A 283 -4.42 19.09 4.17
N VAL A 284 -5.21 19.45 5.18
CA VAL A 284 -4.73 19.83 6.51
C VAL A 284 -4.95 18.65 7.45
N GLU A 285 -3.87 18.14 8.01
CA GLU A 285 -3.88 16.98 8.89
C GLU A 285 -3.87 17.39 10.38
N PHE A 286 -4.59 16.62 11.19
CA PHE A 286 -4.72 16.84 12.62
C PHE A 286 -4.52 15.53 13.38
N VAL A 287 -3.88 15.63 14.54
CA VAL A 287 -3.98 14.60 15.57
C VAL A 287 -5.21 14.88 16.43
N TYR A 288 -6.04 13.86 16.64
CA TYR A 288 -7.28 13.95 17.42
C TYR A 288 -7.22 13.02 18.64
N ASP A 289 -7.48 13.59 19.82
CA ASP A 289 -7.70 12.88 21.08
C ASP A 289 -9.22 12.63 21.24
N PRO A 290 -9.72 11.39 21.03
CA PRO A 290 -11.15 11.09 21.14
C PRO A 290 -11.65 11.11 22.59
N VAL A 291 -10.77 11.03 23.60
CA VAL A 291 -11.14 11.05 25.02
C VAL A 291 -11.37 12.48 25.50
N ARG A 292 -10.48 13.39 25.12
CA ARG A 292 -10.59 14.82 25.45
C ARG A 292 -11.42 15.61 24.44
N GLU A 293 -11.69 15.01 23.29
CA GLU A 293 -12.28 15.68 22.14
C GLU A 293 -11.51 16.96 21.76
N GLU A 294 -10.18 16.84 21.72
CA GLU A 294 -9.23 17.88 21.37
C GLU A 294 -8.50 17.49 20.08
N ALA A 295 -8.44 18.40 19.11
CA ALA A 295 -7.63 18.21 17.90
C ALA A 295 -6.52 19.24 17.83
N ALA A 296 -5.39 18.88 17.23
CA ALA A 296 -4.26 19.76 17.03
C ALA A 296 -3.65 19.54 15.64
N PHE A 297 -3.22 20.64 15.02
CA PHE A 297 -2.58 20.64 13.70
C PHE A 297 -1.31 19.79 13.70
N LEU A 298 -1.15 19.00 12.63
CA LEU A 298 0.00 18.15 12.37
C LEU A 298 0.83 18.71 11.22
N GLU A 299 0.24 18.78 10.02
CA GLU A 299 0.89 19.29 8.81
C GLU A 299 -0.13 19.66 7.72
N VAL A 300 0.36 20.28 6.64
CA VAL A 300 -0.40 20.47 5.39
C VAL A 300 0.29 19.70 4.30
N ASN A 301 -0.44 18.78 3.66
CA ASN A 301 -0.01 18.15 2.43
C ASN A 301 -0.36 19.08 1.26
N THR A 302 0.66 19.61 0.60
CA THR A 302 0.53 20.61 -0.47
C THR A 302 0.24 19.97 -1.84
N ARG A 303 -0.63 18.97 -1.85
CA ARG A 303 -0.93 18.11 -3.01
C ARG A 303 -2.22 17.33 -2.78
N LEU A 304 -2.64 16.61 -3.82
CA LEU A 304 -3.61 15.52 -3.68
C LEU A 304 -3.02 14.38 -2.82
N GLN A 305 -3.87 13.64 -2.12
CA GLN A 305 -3.48 12.48 -1.32
C GLN A 305 -4.00 11.17 -1.92
N VAL A 306 -3.51 10.03 -1.44
CA VAL A 306 -3.83 8.70 -1.99
C VAL A 306 -5.32 8.40 -1.77
N GLU A 307 -5.79 8.71 -0.57
CA GLU A 307 -7.13 8.53 0.00
C GLU A 307 -8.17 9.55 -0.47
N HIS A 308 -7.85 10.39 -1.46
CA HIS A 308 -8.85 11.31 -2.02
C HIS A 308 -10.13 10.63 -2.56
N PRO A 309 -10.14 9.37 -3.06
CA PRO A 309 -11.36 8.74 -3.57
C PRO A 309 -12.48 8.63 -2.54
N VAL A 310 -12.20 8.37 -1.25
CA VAL A 310 -13.29 8.30 -0.25
C VAL A 310 -14.03 9.63 -0.15
N THR A 311 -13.34 10.76 -0.32
CA THR A 311 -13.97 12.08 -0.41
C THR A 311 -14.77 12.25 -1.70
N GLU A 312 -14.26 11.78 -2.83
CA GLU A 312 -14.97 11.83 -4.12
C GLU A 312 -16.28 11.03 -4.06
N GLU A 313 -16.26 9.82 -3.49
CA GLU A 313 -17.41 8.92 -3.41
C GLU A 313 -18.54 9.52 -2.56
N VAL A 314 -18.24 10.09 -1.37
CA VAL A 314 -19.31 10.63 -0.50
C VAL A 314 -19.77 12.03 -0.90
N HIS A 315 -19.02 12.78 -1.71
CA HIS A 315 -19.37 14.15 -2.07
C HIS A 315 -19.67 14.38 -3.55
N GLY A 316 -19.57 13.34 -4.39
CA GLY A 316 -19.86 13.41 -5.82
C GLY A 316 -19.01 14.46 -6.55
N VAL A 317 -17.72 14.50 -6.27
CA VAL A 317 -16.76 15.46 -6.85
C VAL A 317 -15.58 14.74 -7.48
N ASP A 318 -15.12 15.18 -8.65
CA ASP A 318 -13.82 14.76 -9.20
C ASP A 318 -12.76 15.82 -8.83
N LEU A 319 -11.89 15.48 -7.87
CA LEU A 319 -10.87 16.41 -7.38
C LEU A 319 -9.78 16.66 -8.43
N VAL A 320 -9.43 15.66 -9.24
CA VAL A 320 -8.47 15.80 -10.34
C VAL A 320 -9.02 16.75 -11.41
N GLU A 321 -10.31 16.67 -11.72
CA GLU A 321 -10.98 17.57 -12.65
C GLU A 321 -10.91 19.01 -12.17
N LEU A 322 -11.17 19.27 -10.88
CA LEU A 322 -11.05 20.61 -10.30
C LEU A 322 -9.62 21.15 -10.40
N MET A 323 -8.62 20.31 -10.11
CA MET A 323 -7.20 20.69 -10.24
C MET A 323 -6.85 21.04 -11.70
N LEU A 324 -7.26 20.21 -12.66
CA LEU A 324 -6.99 20.42 -14.09
C LEU A 324 -7.72 21.66 -14.63
N ARG A 325 -8.99 21.87 -14.28
CA ARG A 325 -9.76 23.07 -14.63
C ARG A 325 -9.10 24.34 -14.12
N LEU A 326 -8.70 24.36 -12.84
CA LEU A 326 -8.02 25.50 -12.25
C LEU A 326 -6.69 25.79 -12.97
N ALA A 327 -5.90 24.76 -13.27
CA ALA A 327 -4.64 24.94 -13.98
C ALA A 327 -4.86 25.42 -15.43
N ARG A 328 -5.84 24.88 -16.15
CA ARG A 328 -6.11 25.21 -17.56
C ARG A 328 -6.79 26.57 -17.74
N ASP A 329 -7.80 26.85 -16.95
CA ASP A 329 -8.76 27.94 -17.17
C ASP A 329 -8.68 29.02 -16.07
N GLY A 330 -7.85 28.82 -15.05
CA GLY A 330 -7.76 29.70 -13.88
C GLY A 330 -8.99 29.58 -12.96
N ALA A 331 -9.14 30.51 -12.03
CA ALA A 331 -10.25 30.50 -11.07
C ALA A 331 -11.65 30.53 -11.72
N ALA A 332 -11.75 31.03 -12.96
CA ALA A 332 -12.99 31.06 -13.74
C ALA A 332 -13.38 29.69 -14.33
N GLY A 333 -12.49 28.71 -14.33
CA GLY A 333 -12.78 27.34 -14.76
C GLY A 333 -13.43 26.47 -13.69
N LEU A 334 -13.36 26.90 -12.43
CA LEU A 334 -13.97 26.21 -11.30
C LEU A 334 -15.50 26.47 -11.28
N PRO A 335 -16.31 25.49 -10.84
CA PRO A 335 -17.75 25.70 -10.67
C PRO A 335 -18.05 26.86 -9.70
N ASP A 336 -19.02 27.71 -10.05
CA ASP A 336 -19.37 28.88 -9.25
C ASP A 336 -19.83 28.52 -7.83
N ASP A 337 -20.53 27.40 -7.68
CA ASP A 337 -21.07 26.92 -6.41
C ASP A 337 -20.03 26.24 -5.51
N LEU A 338 -18.84 25.91 -6.03
CA LEU A 338 -17.79 25.17 -5.30
C LEU A 338 -17.49 25.75 -3.92
N PHE A 339 -17.45 27.08 -3.83
CA PHE A 339 -17.08 27.84 -2.63
C PHE A 339 -18.26 28.22 -1.74
N THR A 340 -19.48 28.14 -2.25
CA THR A 340 -20.69 28.59 -1.54
C THR A 340 -21.60 27.45 -1.14
N ARG A 341 -21.47 26.28 -1.76
CA ARG A 341 -22.28 25.11 -1.45
C ARG A 341 -21.88 24.50 -0.11
N GLU A 342 -22.86 23.94 0.57
CA GLU A 342 -22.63 23.11 1.74
C GLU A 342 -22.28 21.69 1.29
N TRP A 343 -21.14 21.18 1.75
CA TRP A 343 -20.66 19.86 1.39
C TRP A 343 -21.18 18.82 2.38
N ILE A 344 -22.35 18.27 2.08
CA ILE A 344 -22.98 17.22 2.88
C ILE A 344 -22.53 15.87 2.30
N PRO A 345 -21.98 14.95 3.11
CA PRO A 345 -21.63 13.61 2.63
C PRO A 345 -22.89 12.77 2.42
N GLU A 346 -22.93 12.02 1.34
CA GLU A 346 -23.94 11.00 1.04
C GLU A 346 -23.35 9.61 1.31
N GLY A 347 -23.87 8.93 2.33
CA GLY A 347 -23.38 7.61 2.76
C GLY A 347 -22.01 7.67 3.45
N HIS A 348 -21.25 6.59 3.32
CA HIS A 348 -19.92 6.42 3.89
C HIS A 348 -19.04 5.67 2.91
N ALA A 349 -17.77 6.05 2.80
CA ALA A 349 -16.79 5.37 1.96
C ALA A 349 -15.57 4.94 2.78
N VAL A 350 -15.05 3.75 2.47
CA VAL A 350 -13.83 3.19 3.07
C VAL A 350 -12.91 2.72 1.95
N GLU A 351 -11.63 3.10 2.01
CA GLU A 351 -10.57 2.69 1.10
C GLU A 351 -9.59 1.76 1.81
N ALA A 352 -9.22 0.66 1.15
CA ALA A 352 -8.14 -0.23 1.55
C ALA A 352 -7.02 -0.24 0.51
N ARG A 353 -5.77 -0.12 0.98
CA ARG A 353 -4.58 -0.11 0.12
C ARG A 353 -3.99 -1.51 -0.01
N VAL A 354 -4.15 -2.10 -1.19
CA VAL A 354 -3.58 -3.40 -1.55
C VAL A 354 -2.11 -3.21 -1.93
N TYR A 355 -1.22 -3.68 -1.07
CA TYR A 355 0.23 -3.61 -1.23
C TYR A 355 0.82 -4.99 -1.58
N ALA A 356 1.89 -4.98 -2.39
CA ALA A 356 2.81 -6.08 -2.55
C ALA A 356 3.75 -6.16 -1.34
N GLU A 357 3.23 -6.60 -0.20
CA GLU A 357 3.97 -6.73 1.06
C GLU A 357 3.57 -8.02 1.78
N ASP A 358 4.46 -8.50 2.65
CA ASP A 358 4.20 -9.64 3.54
C ASP A 358 3.94 -9.14 4.98
N PRO A 359 2.68 -9.02 5.43
CA PRO A 359 2.35 -8.56 6.78
C PRO A 359 3.01 -9.39 7.89
N ALA A 360 3.14 -10.70 7.70
CA ALA A 360 3.71 -11.62 8.70
C ALA A 360 5.23 -11.51 8.83
N LYS A 361 5.89 -10.86 7.87
CA LYS A 361 7.34 -10.56 7.90
C LYS A 361 7.59 -9.07 8.12
N GLY A 362 6.69 -8.39 8.83
CA GLY A 362 6.82 -6.98 9.16
C GLY A 362 6.69 -6.06 7.94
N SER A 363 5.79 -6.41 7.02
CA SER A 363 5.50 -5.70 5.77
C SER A 363 6.72 -5.57 4.86
N LEU A 364 7.50 -6.65 4.71
CA LEU A 364 8.58 -6.67 3.71
C LEU A 364 7.98 -6.59 2.30
N PRO A 365 8.50 -5.73 1.40
CA PRO A 365 8.05 -5.68 0.02
C PRO A 365 8.20 -7.02 -0.69
N SER A 366 7.18 -7.38 -1.45
CA SER A 366 7.12 -8.56 -2.31
C SER A 366 7.27 -8.13 -3.76
N SER A 367 8.13 -8.81 -4.51
CA SER A 367 8.40 -8.51 -5.92
C SER A 367 8.43 -9.80 -6.73
N GLY A 368 8.11 -9.70 -8.01
CA GLY A 368 8.07 -10.84 -8.91
C GLY A 368 6.94 -10.77 -9.93
N LEU A 369 6.81 -11.87 -10.68
CA LEU A 369 5.78 -12.03 -11.70
C LEU A 369 4.43 -12.27 -11.04
N VAL A 370 3.46 -11.42 -11.38
CA VAL A 370 2.05 -11.65 -11.05
C VAL A 370 1.46 -12.64 -12.04
N THR A 371 1.08 -13.80 -11.51
CA THR A 371 0.56 -14.92 -12.31
C THR A 371 -0.95 -14.91 -12.46
N GLN A 372 -1.65 -14.24 -11.56
CA GLN A 372 -3.06 -13.90 -11.69
C GLN A 372 -3.33 -12.63 -10.87
N ALA A 373 -4.14 -11.74 -11.43
CA ALA A 373 -4.67 -10.57 -10.76
C ALA A 373 -6.16 -10.46 -11.07
N VAL A 374 -6.98 -10.58 -10.04
CA VAL A 374 -8.44 -10.39 -10.05
C VAL A 374 -8.73 -9.35 -8.98
N LEU A 375 -9.23 -8.20 -9.43
CA LEU A 375 -9.67 -7.12 -8.56
C LEU A 375 -11.21 -7.10 -8.56
N PRO A 376 -11.84 -6.60 -7.49
CA PRO A 376 -13.28 -6.66 -7.35
C PRO A 376 -13.95 -5.64 -8.26
N ALA A 377 -15.21 -5.91 -8.59
CA ALA A 377 -16.06 -4.98 -9.33
C ALA A 377 -17.51 -5.21 -8.92
N GLY A 378 -18.30 -4.14 -8.91
CA GLY A 378 -19.71 -4.20 -8.54
C GLY A 378 -20.26 -2.84 -8.16
N PRO A 379 -21.57 -2.73 -7.92
CA PRO A 379 -22.17 -1.53 -7.36
C PRO A 379 -21.50 -1.13 -6.04
N GLY A 380 -21.22 0.15 -5.86
CA GLY A 380 -20.56 0.66 -4.64
C GLY A 380 -19.08 0.29 -4.51
N ILE A 381 -18.48 -0.38 -5.50
CA ILE A 381 -17.05 -0.72 -5.52
C ILE A 381 -16.34 0.08 -6.62
N ARG A 382 -15.34 0.85 -6.21
CA ARG A 382 -14.36 1.50 -7.09
C ARG A 382 -12.99 0.90 -6.84
N VAL A 383 -12.23 0.70 -7.93
CA VAL A 383 -10.84 0.26 -7.85
C VAL A 383 -9.97 1.22 -8.65
N ASP A 384 -9.01 1.82 -7.97
CA ASP A 384 -7.95 2.63 -8.57
C ASP A 384 -6.64 1.84 -8.44
N GLY A 385 -6.11 1.30 -9.54
CA GLY A 385 -4.97 0.38 -9.50
C GLY A 385 -4.23 0.30 -10.82
N TRP A 386 -3.10 -0.41 -10.83
CA TRP A 386 -2.27 -0.63 -12.03
C TRP A 386 -1.81 -2.08 -12.19
N ILE A 387 -2.21 -2.98 -11.29
CA ILE A 387 -1.77 -4.37 -11.31
C ILE A 387 -2.59 -5.22 -12.30
N GLU A 388 -1.91 -6.09 -13.04
CA GLU A 388 -2.51 -7.00 -14.01
C GLU A 388 -1.77 -8.33 -14.08
N THR A 389 -2.46 -9.36 -14.56
CA THR A 389 -1.86 -10.67 -14.83
C THR A 389 -0.75 -10.55 -15.86
N GLY A 390 0.44 -11.06 -15.54
CA GLY A 390 1.62 -11.06 -16.40
C GLY A 390 2.57 -9.88 -16.17
N LEU A 391 2.25 -8.94 -15.27
CA LEU A 391 3.17 -7.87 -14.88
C LEU A 391 4.21 -8.35 -13.88
N GLU A 392 5.40 -7.75 -13.95
CA GLU A 392 6.45 -7.93 -12.95
C GLU A 392 6.44 -6.75 -11.98
N VAL A 393 6.11 -7.01 -10.72
CA VAL A 393 6.19 -6.01 -9.65
C VAL A 393 7.65 -5.92 -9.21
N SER A 394 8.25 -4.73 -9.37
CA SER A 394 9.63 -4.49 -8.98
C SER A 394 9.76 -3.96 -7.56
N ALA A 395 10.91 -4.16 -6.93
CA ALA A 395 11.26 -3.52 -5.65
C ALA A 395 11.84 -2.08 -5.82
N SER A 396 11.72 -1.47 -7.00
CA SER A 396 12.34 -0.17 -7.31
C SER A 396 11.56 1.03 -6.76
N TYR A 397 10.26 0.85 -6.50
CA TYR A 397 9.31 1.90 -6.11
C TYR A 397 8.45 1.46 -4.93
N ASP A 398 7.41 2.22 -4.65
CA ASP A 398 6.39 1.86 -3.66
C ASP A 398 5.66 0.55 -4.06
N PRO A 399 5.24 -0.25 -3.08
CA PRO A 399 4.58 -1.53 -3.34
C PRO A 399 3.06 -1.42 -3.57
N LEU A 400 2.47 -0.22 -3.74
CA LEU A 400 1.02 -0.08 -3.89
C LEU A 400 0.60 -0.71 -5.22
N LEU A 401 -0.38 -1.61 -5.20
CA LEU A 401 -0.89 -2.30 -6.39
C LEU A 401 -2.25 -1.75 -6.83
N ALA A 402 -3.13 -1.55 -5.85
CA ALA A 402 -4.46 -1.03 -6.04
C ALA A 402 -5.00 -0.43 -4.74
N LYS A 403 -6.03 0.40 -4.89
CA LYS A 403 -6.90 0.91 -3.83
C LYS A 403 -8.28 0.36 -4.10
N VAL A 404 -8.87 -0.32 -3.13
CA VAL A 404 -10.24 -0.83 -3.20
C VAL A 404 -11.09 0.07 -2.33
N ILE A 405 -12.06 0.73 -2.94
CA ILE A 405 -12.93 1.70 -2.29
C ILE A 405 -14.35 1.15 -2.32
N ALA A 406 -14.97 1.06 -1.15
CA ALA A 406 -16.35 0.64 -0.98
C ALA A 406 -17.20 1.80 -0.45
N THR A 407 -18.40 1.96 -0.98
CA THR A 407 -19.35 3.00 -0.58
C THR A 407 -20.68 2.37 -0.23
N GLY A 408 -21.17 2.67 0.98
CA GLY A 408 -22.42 2.17 1.53
C GLY A 408 -23.32 3.29 2.06
N GLU A 409 -24.60 2.97 2.31
CA GLU A 409 -25.54 3.92 2.94
C GLU A 409 -25.13 4.25 4.38
N THR A 410 -24.57 3.26 5.08
CA THR A 410 -23.96 3.42 6.39
C THR A 410 -22.50 3.00 6.38
N ARG A 411 -21.79 3.34 7.46
CA ARG A 411 -20.40 2.90 7.67
C ARG A 411 -20.27 1.39 7.73
N ASP A 412 -21.19 0.70 8.40
CA ASP A 412 -21.15 -0.76 8.50
C ASP A 412 -21.40 -1.41 7.13
N ASP A 413 -22.34 -0.88 6.33
CA ASP A 413 -22.56 -1.36 4.96
C ASP A 413 -21.31 -1.19 4.09
N ALA A 414 -20.58 -0.07 4.24
CA ALA A 414 -19.35 0.17 3.49
C ALA A 414 -18.22 -0.79 3.91
N LEU A 415 -18.09 -1.09 5.21
CA LEU A 415 -17.12 -2.06 5.73
C LEU A 415 -17.45 -3.49 5.32
N ASP A 416 -18.73 -3.89 5.36
CA ASP A 416 -19.19 -5.21 4.89
C ASP A 416 -18.89 -5.37 3.39
N LEU A 417 -19.25 -4.37 2.59
CA LEU A 417 -19.02 -4.35 1.15
C LEU A 417 -17.51 -4.38 0.82
N LEU A 418 -16.68 -3.67 1.58
CA LEU A 418 -15.22 -3.73 1.44
C LEU A 418 -14.68 -5.13 1.75
N GLY A 419 -15.18 -5.76 2.83
CA GLY A 419 -14.82 -7.11 3.21
C GLY A 419 -15.13 -8.11 2.11
N GLU A 420 -16.35 -8.08 1.57
CA GLU A 420 -16.78 -8.92 0.45
C GLU A 420 -15.93 -8.69 -0.82
N ALA A 421 -15.62 -7.44 -1.14
CA ALA A 421 -14.78 -7.08 -2.29
C ALA A 421 -13.34 -7.60 -2.14
N LEU A 422 -12.75 -7.48 -0.95
CA LEU A 422 -11.43 -8.02 -0.65
C LEU A 422 -11.42 -9.55 -0.67
N ASP A 423 -12.50 -10.19 -0.23
CA ASP A 423 -12.66 -11.65 -0.28
C ASP A 423 -12.74 -12.17 -1.73
N GLY A 424 -13.38 -11.41 -2.62
CA GLY A 424 -13.41 -11.66 -4.06
C GLY A 424 -12.13 -11.26 -4.82
N SER A 425 -11.13 -10.69 -4.14
CA SER A 425 -9.87 -10.25 -4.75
C SER A 425 -8.80 -11.34 -4.70
N ARG A 426 -8.01 -11.48 -5.76
CA ARG A 426 -6.95 -12.48 -5.86
C ARG A 426 -5.73 -11.97 -6.61
N ILE A 427 -4.56 -12.00 -5.98
CA ILE A 427 -3.27 -11.67 -6.61
C ILE A 427 -2.27 -12.78 -6.27
N ASP A 428 -1.82 -13.51 -7.29
CA ASP A 428 -0.93 -14.67 -7.15
C ASP A 428 0.46 -14.42 -7.75
N GLY A 429 1.46 -15.14 -7.23
CA GLY A 429 2.87 -15.07 -7.68
C GLY A 429 3.73 -14.11 -6.85
N ILE A 430 3.09 -13.25 -6.07
CA ILE A 430 3.68 -12.40 -5.04
C ILE A 430 2.83 -12.47 -3.77
N VAL A 431 3.37 -12.02 -2.65
CA VAL A 431 2.62 -11.86 -1.39
C VAL A 431 1.95 -10.48 -1.38
N THR A 432 0.72 -10.43 -0.87
CA THR A 432 -0.02 -9.18 -0.67
C THR A 432 -0.58 -9.11 0.73
N ASN A 433 -1.00 -7.91 1.14
CA ASN A 433 -1.65 -7.66 2.42
C ASN A 433 -3.18 -7.88 2.40
N ILE A 434 -3.77 -8.42 1.32
CA ILE A 434 -5.24 -8.55 1.18
C ILE A 434 -5.87 -9.29 2.37
N GLY A 435 -5.25 -10.37 2.85
CA GLY A 435 -5.78 -11.14 3.99
C GLY A 435 -5.85 -10.33 5.30
N LEU A 436 -4.86 -9.45 5.55
CA LEU A 436 -4.88 -8.49 6.65
C LEU A 436 -6.00 -7.47 6.45
N LEU A 437 -6.12 -6.88 5.25
CA LEU A 437 -7.14 -5.87 4.96
C LEU A 437 -8.56 -6.41 5.20
N ARG A 438 -8.82 -7.64 4.74
CA ARG A 438 -10.10 -8.33 4.97
C ARG A 438 -10.34 -8.57 6.47
N ALA A 439 -9.32 -8.99 7.22
CA ALA A 439 -9.48 -9.18 8.66
C ALA A 439 -9.82 -7.87 9.39
N LEU A 440 -9.26 -6.76 8.94
CA LEU A 440 -9.49 -5.45 9.54
C LEU A 440 -10.92 -4.95 9.34
N THR A 441 -11.62 -5.33 8.27
CA THR A 441 -13.02 -4.87 8.08
C THR A 441 -13.92 -5.38 9.20
N ASP A 442 -13.59 -6.51 9.82
CA ASP A 442 -14.34 -7.09 10.94
C ASP A 442 -13.71 -6.83 12.31
N ASP A 443 -12.59 -6.11 12.37
CA ASP A 443 -11.91 -5.80 13.62
C ASP A 443 -12.81 -4.96 14.54
N ILE A 444 -12.88 -5.34 15.81
CA ILE A 444 -13.79 -4.73 16.77
C ILE A 444 -13.45 -3.26 17.04
N GLU A 445 -12.17 -2.89 17.06
CA GLU A 445 -11.76 -1.50 17.26
C GLU A 445 -12.16 -0.64 16.06
N LEU A 446 -12.02 -1.17 14.85
CA LEU A 446 -12.49 -0.48 13.65
C LEU A 446 -14.02 -0.38 13.64
N ARG A 447 -14.75 -1.49 13.84
CA ARG A 447 -16.22 -1.51 13.84
C ARG A 447 -16.83 -0.55 14.87
N THR A 448 -16.22 -0.45 16.04
CA THR A 448 -16.69 0.45 17.11
C THR A 448 -16.10 1.86 17.06
N ALA A 449 -15.28 2.17 16.06
CA ALA A 449 -14.57 3.44 15.88
C ALA A 449 -13.71 3.85 17.10
N THR A 450 -13.11 2.87 17.77
CA THR A 450 -12.15 3.05 18.86
C THR A 450 -10.70 2.83 18.42
N HIS A 451 -10.48 2.56 17.13
CA HIS A 451 -9.16 2.38 16.53
C HIS A 451 -8.30 3.65 16.66
N SER A 452 -7.00 3.46 16.55
CA SER A 452 -6.00 4.52 16.68
C SER A 452 -4.81 4.28 15.75
N THR A 453 -3.92 5.27 15.69
CA THR A 453 -2.63 5.21 14.98
C THR A 453 -1.68 4.10 15.44
N SER A 454 -2.00 3.37 16.51
CA SER A 454 -1.26 2.18 16.97
C SER A 454 -2.02 0.86 16.82
N THR A 455 -3.27 0.84 16.32
CA THR A 455 -4.09 -0.38 16.25
C THR A 455 -3.42 -1.46 15.40
N LEU A 456 -2.74 -1.10 14.29
CA LEU A 456 -2.08 -2.08 13.40
C LEU A 456 -0.70 -2.55 13.87
N ASP A 457 -0.19 -2.07 15.00
CA ASP A 457 1.12 -2.49 15.50
C ASP A 457 1.10 -3.98 15.95
N GLU A 458 -0.07 -4.49 16.34
CA GLU A 458 -0.27 -5.85 16.85
C GLU A 458 -1.11 -6.75 15.93
N THR A 459 -1.56 -6.24 14.77
CA THR A 459 -2.42 -7.00 13.83
C THR A 459 -1.60 -7.68 12.74
N ASP A 460 -1.88 -8.96 12.49
CA ASP A 460 -1.27 -9.78 11.44
C ASP A 460 -2.32 -10.34 10.47
N ASP A 461 -1.87 -10.85 9.31
CA ASP A 461 -2.73 -11.55 8.34
C ASP A 461 -3.11 -12.95 8.89
N PRO A 462 -4.40 -13.21 9.18
CA PRO A 462 -4.83 -14.49 9.71
C PRO A 462 -4.92 -15.59 8.64
N ALA A 463 -4.75 -15.26 7.36
CA ALA A 463 -4.90 -16.24 6.29
C ALA A 463 -3.87 -17.38 6.43
N PRO A 464 -4.30 -18.66 6.32
CA PRO A 464 -3.41 -19.81 6.36
C PRO A 464 -2.26 -19.68 5.37
N ARG A 465 -1.06 -20.08 5.78
CA ARG A 465 0.15 -20.03 4.94
C ARG A 465 1.15 -21.11 5.29
N ILE A 466 1.98 -21.43 4.30
CA ILE A 466 3.11 -22.32 4.40
C ILE A 466 4.34 -21.52 3.95
N ASP A 467 5.20 -21.18 4.90
CA ASP A 467 6.44 -20.45 4.66
C ASP A 467 7.56 -21.41 4.25
N VAL A 468 8.18 -21.14 3.10
CA VAL A 468 9.34 -21.89 2.62
C VAL A 468 10.59 -21.35 3.30
N LEU A 469 11.04 -22.02 4.37
CA LEU A 469 12.28 -21.66 5.07
C LEU A 469 13.51 -22.10 4.27
N SER A 470 13.43 -23.28 3.67
CA SER A 470 14.41 -23.80 2.72
C SER A 470 13.66 -24.48 1.57
N PRO A 471 14.01 -24.21 0.30
CA PRO A 471 13.25 -24.74 -0.84
C PRO A 471 13.62 -26.17 -1.25
N GLY A 472 14.73 -26.71 -0.74
CA GLY A 472 15.33 -27.94 -1.27
C GLY A 472 16.02 -27.71 -2.63
N THR A 473 16.40 -28.80 -3.31
CA THR A 473 17.15 -28.70 -4.58
C THR A 473 16.26 -28.25 -5.74
N MET A 474 15.07 -28.83 -5.87
CA MET A 474 14.04 -28.35 -6.80
C MET A 474 12.68 -28.87 -6.35
N THR A 475 11.88 -27.96 -5.78
CA THR A 475 10.52 -28.22 -5.34
C THR A 475 9.54 -27.42 -6.19
N THR A 476 8.53 -28.06 -6.77
CA THR A 476 7.54 -27.43 -7.67
C THR A 476 6.14 -27.89 -7.36
N VAL A 477 5.14 -27.02 -7.53
CA VAL A 477 3.73 -27.44 -7.49
C VAL A 477 3.38 -28.26 -8.73
N GLN A 478 2.73 -29.41 -8.55
CA GLN A 478 2.29 -30.30 -9.62
C GLN A 478 0.89 -30.84 -9.32
N ASP A 479 0.11 -31.13 -10.35
CA ASP A 479 -1.23 -31.72 -10.26
C ASP A 479 -1.43 -32.86 -11.27
N LEU A 480 -2.50 -33.63 -11.10
CA LEU A 480 -2.91 -34.71 -12.00
C LEU A 480 -4.20 -34.34 -12.74
N PRO A 481 -4.33 -34.65 -14.05
CA PRO A 481 -3.35 -35.36 -14.90
C PRO A 481 -2.29 -34.42 -15.52
N GLY A 482 -2.13 -33.21 -14.98
CA GLY A 482 -1.34 -32.15 -15.58
C GLY A 482 -2.06 -31.44 -16.72
N ARG A 483 -1.30 -30.68 -17.51
CA ARG A 483 -1.76 -29.80 -18.58
C ARG A 483 -1.96 -30.52 -19.92
N LEU A 484 -3.07 -31.25 -20.04
CA LEU A 484 -3.40 -31.97 -21.28
C LEU A 484 -4.05 -31.06 -22.34
N GLY A 485 -4.02 -31.51 -23.61
CA GLY A 485 -4.72 -30.85 -24.72
C GLY A 485 -3.90 -29.86 -25.56
N TYR A 486 -2.61 -29.66 -25.22
CA TYR A 486 -1.76 -28.65 -25.87
C TYR A 486 -0.44 -29.22 -26.46
N TRP A 487 -0.32 -30.55 -26.54
CA TRP A 487 0.88 -31.21 -27.06
C TRP A 487 1.21 -30.80 -28.50
N GLN A 488 0.18 -30.57 -29.32
CA GLN A 488 0.28 -30.15 -30.72
C GLN A 488 0.93 -28.77 -30.90
N VAL A 489 0.95 -27.93 -29.86
CA VAL A 489 1.65 -26.63 -29.85
C VAL A 489 2.93 -26.67 -29.00
N GLY A 490 3.40 -27.86 -28.60
CA GLY A 490 4.63 -28.05 -27.86
C GLY A 490 4.54 -27.75 -26.36
N VAL A 491 3.34 -27.63 -25.80
CA VAL A 491 3.15 -27.47 -24.36
C VAL A 491 3.03 -28.86 -23.73
N PRO A 492 3.95 -29.27 -22.84
CA PRO A 492 3.90 -30.57 -22.20
C PRO A 492 2.83 -30.60 -21.10
N PRO A 493 2.41 -31.81 -20.68
CA PRO A 493 1.54 -31.97 -19.51
C PRO A 493 2.16 -31.42 -18.23
N SER A 494 3.50 -31.41 -18.11
CA SER A 494 4.14 -31.36 -16.80
C SER A 494 3.56 -32.47 -15.92
N GLY A 495 2.95 -32.13 -14.78
CA GLY A 495 2.47 -33.11 -13.81
C GLY A 495 3.61 -33.72 -13.01
N PRO A 496 3.27 -34.53 -11.99
CA PRO A 496 4.25 -35.29 -11.24
C PRO A 496 4.96 -36.29 -12.16
N PHE A 497 6.27 -36.41 -12.00
CA PHE A 497 7.12 -37.37 -12.70
C PHE A 497 6.82 -38.82 -12.27
N ASP A 498 6.32 -39.00 -11.05
CA ASP A 498 5.72 -40.23 -10.55
C ASP A 498 4.29 -39.93 -10.09
N PRO A 499 3.29 -40.16 -10.96
CA PRO A 499 1.90 -39.82 -10.68
C PRO A 499 1.29 -40.67 -9.56
N VAL A 500 1.77 -41.90 -9.37
CA VAL A 500 1.23 -42.80 -8.33
C VAL A 500 1.56 -42.24 -6.95
N SER A 501 2.81 -41.83 -6.71
CA SER A 501 3.21 -41.31 -5.41
C SER A 501 2.46 -40.03 -5.03
N LEU A 502 2.21 -39.10 -5.96
CA LEU A 502 1.38 -37.92 -5.68
C LEU A 502 -0.08 -38.29 -5.38
N ALA A 503 -0.66 -39.21 -6.18
CA ALA A 503 -2.02 -39.69 -5.96
C ALA A 503 -2.19 -40.33 -4.58
N GLU A 504 -1.23 -41.17 -4.15
CA GLU A 504 -1.23 -41.80 -2.83
C GLU A 504 -1.01 -40.77 -1.70
N ALA A 505 -0.17 -39.75 -1.90
CA ALA A 505 -0.04 -38.66 -0.93
C ALA A 505 -1.36 -37.91 -0.76
N ASN A 506 -2.03 -37.59 -1.87
CA ASN A 506 -3.33 -36.94 -1.86
C ASN A 506 -4.38 -37.82 -1.16
N LEU A 507 -4.43 -39.11 -1.49
CA LEU A 507 -5.33 -40.06 -0.85
C LEU A 507 -5.11 -40.12 0.67
N ALA A 508 -3.85 -40.18 1.11
CA ALA A 508 -3.49 -40.27 2.52
C ALA A 508 -3.97 -39.07 3.36
N VAL A 509 -4.10 -37.88 2.76
CA VAL A 509 -4.61 -36.67 3.45
C VAL A 509 -6.09 -36.39 3.18
N GLY A 510 -6.77 -37.26 2.41
CA GLY A 510 -8.18 -37.11 2.06
C GLY A 510 -8.47 -36.18 0.87
N ASN A 511 -7.47 -35.86 0.06
CA ASN A 511 -7.64 -35.04 -1.14
C ASN A 511 -8.17 -35.85 -2.33
N PRO A 512 -8.83 -35.20 -3.32
CA PRO A 512 -9.01 -35.79 -4.63
C PRO A 512 -7.65 -36.02 -5.32
N GLU A 513 -7.55 -37.04 -6.18
CA GLU A 513 -6.31 -37.42 -6.87
C GLU A 513 -5.64 -36.23 -7.60
N GLY A 514 -6.45 -35.36 -8.22
CA GLY A 514 -6.00 -34.18 -8.96
C GLY A 514 -5.60 -32.97 -8.12
N ALA A 515 -5.67 -33.03 -6.78
CA ALA A 515 -5.30 -31.90 -5.94
C ALA A 515 -3.82 -31.53 -6.14
N PRO A 516 -3.48 -30.22 -6.25
CA PRO A 516 -2.09 -29.80 -6.37
C PRO A 516 -1.28 -30.16 -5.12
N GLY A 517 -0.11 -30.76 -5.32
CA GLY A 517 0.87 -31.04 -4.28
C GLY A 517 2.27 -30.60 -4.70
N LEU A 518 3.26 -30.80 -3.84
CA LEU A 518 4.64 -30.49 -4.16
C LEU A 518 5.37 -31.72 -4.66
N GLU A 519 5.96 -31.62 -5.86
CA GLU A 519 7.00 -32.53 -6.31
C GLU A 519 8.37 -32.02 -5.82
N ILE A 520 9.14 -32.91 -5.19
CA ILE A 520 10.43 -32.63 -4.58
C ILE A 520 11.52 -33.47 -5.25
N THR A 521 12.63 -32.82 -5.61
CA THR A 521 13.78 -33.43 -6.28
C THR A 521 14.98 -33.54 -5.36
N ALA A 522 15.45 -34.76 -5.10
CA ALA A 522 16.67 -35.06 -4.34
C ALA A 522 16.65 -34.59 -2.88
N ASP A 523 16.77 -33.29 -2.62
CA ASP A 523 16.75 -32.69 -1.28
C ASP A 523 15.43 -31.93 -1.09
N GLY A 524 14.73 -32.22 0.00
CA GLY A 524 13.44 -31.63 0.30
C GLY A 524 13.47 -30.26 0.99
N PRO A 525 12.31 -29.61 1.08
CA PRO A 525 12.17 -28.31 1.69
C PRO A 525 12.07 -28.39 3.22
N VAL A 526 12.20 -27.23 3.85
CA VAL A 526 11.81 -26.96 5.23
C VAL A 526 10.68 -25.95 5.20
N LEU A 527 9.50 -26.34 5.69
CA LEU A 527 8.25 -25.61 5.57
C LEU A 527 7.68 -25.32 6.96
N ARG A 528 7.29 -24.07 7.22
CA ARG A 528 6.59 -23.69 8.46
C ARG A 528 5.11 -23.43 8.17
N PHE A 529 4.23 -24.00 8.97
CA PHE A 529 2.78 -23.87 8.82
C PHE A 529 2.24 -22.85 9.82
N SER A 530 1.43 -21.89 9.37
CA SER A 530 0.79 -20.93 10.30
C SER A 530 -0.44 -21.50 11.01
N THR A 531 -1.05 -22.55 10.45
CA THR A 531 -2.24 -23.21 10.97
C THR A 531 -2.02 -24.71 11.09
N ALA A 532 -2.78 -25.36 11.98
CA ALA A 532 -2.79 -26.81 12.07
C ALA A 532 -3.19 -27.41 10.70
N SER A 533 -2.42 -28.40 10.24
CA SER A 533 -2.53 -28.97 8.90
C SER A 533 -2.30 -30.48 8.94
N VAL A 534 -2.95 -31.22 8.04
CA VAL A 534 -2.66 -32.64 7.80
C VAL A 534 -1.87 -32.76 6.51
N VAL A 535 -0.74 -33.46 6.54
CA VAL A 535 0.17 -33.62 5.40
C VAL A 535 0.55 -35.09 5.21
N ALA A 536 1.00 -35.47 4.03
CA ALA A 536 1.60 -36.78 3.78
C ALA A 536 2.80 -36.67 2.84
N VAL A 537 3.89 -37.37 3.17
CA VAL A 537 5.10 -37.44 2.34
C VAL A 537 5.23 -38.84 1.75
N THR A 538 5.34 -38.96 0.43
CA THR A 538 5.46 -40.23 -0.29
C THR A 538 6.61 -40.19 -1.30
N GLY A 539 6.84 -41.30 -2.03
CA GLY A 539 7.90 -41.43 -3.03
C GLY A 539 9.16 -42.12 -2.50
N ALA A 540 10.32 -41.67 -2.96
CA ALA A 540 11.63 -42.23 -2.60
C ALA A 540 11.90 -42.14 -1.08
N PRO A 541 12.54 -43.11 -0.43
CA PRO A 541 12.85 -43.03 1.00
C PRO A 541 13.68 -41.79 1.35
N ALA A 542 13.27 -41.06 2.38
CA ALA A 542 13.98 -39.91 2.93
C ALA A 542 13.62 -39.72 4.42
N PRO A 543 14.49 -39.10 5.24
CA PRO A 543 14.11 -38.70 6.58
C PRO A 543 13.11 -37.54 6.54
N VAL A 544 12.00 -37.68 7.26
CA VAL A 544 10.98 -36.64 7.46
C VAL A 544 10.90 -36.33 8.95
N THR A 545 10.83 -35.05 9.30
CA THR A 545 10.68 -34.64 10.71
C THR A 545 9.67 -33.51 10.86
N VAL A 546 8.95 -33.49 11.99
CA VAL A 546 8.15 -32.36 12.45
C VAL A 546 8.81 -31.80 13.71
N ASP A 547 9.26 -30.54 13.66
CA ASP A 547 10.08 -29.90 14.71
C ASP A 547 11.31 -30.72 15.15
N GLY A 548 11.89 -31.47 14.21
CA GLY A 548 13.06 -32.33 14.45
C GLY A 548 12.73 -33.73 14.95
N GLU A 549 11.48 -34.02 15.33
CA GLU A 549 11.03 -35.35 15.69
C GLU A 549 10.75 -36.20 14.44
N PRO A 550 11.26 -37.44 14.34
CA PRO A 550 11.02 -38.30 13.19
C PRO A 550 9.54 -38.56 12.92
N ALA A 551 9.14 -38.48 11.65
CA ALA A 551 7.80 -38.75 11.18
C ALA A 551 7.81 -39.82 10.06
N ALA A 552 6.75 -40.61 9.99
CA ALA A 552 6.62 -41.66 8.98
C ALA A 552 6.26 -41.08 7.60
N MET A 553 6.85 -41.64 6.54
CA MET A 553 6.34 -41.46 5.19
C MET A 553 5.12 -42.35 4.96
N TRP A 554 4.32 -42.06 3.93
CA TRP A 554 3.15 -42.84 3.49
C TRP A 554 1.99 -42.91 4.49
N GLU A 555 2.03 -42.08 5.52
CA GLU A 555 0.97 -41.94 6.54
C GLU A 555 0.59 -40.46 6.66
N PRO A 556 -0.67 -40.14 7.03
CA PRO A 556 -1.05 -38.78 7.37
C PRO A 556 -0.34 -38.31 8.65
N LEU A 557 0.21 -37.10 8.60
CA LEU A 557 0.93 -36.43 9.67
C LEU A 557 0.19 -35.16 10.07
N GLU A 558 -0.04 -34.98 11.36
CA GLU A 558 -0.50 -33.70 11.90
C GLU A 558 0.69 -32.76 12.11
N VAL A 559 0.58 -31.55 11.57
CA VAL A 559 1.54 -30.46 11.78
C VAL A 559 0.76 -29.33 12.46
N ALA A 560 1.04 -29.07 13.73
CA ALA A 560 0.36 -28.01 14.47
C ALA A 560 0.80 -26.61 13.99
N ALA A 561 0.00 -25.59 14.32
CA ALA A 561 0.32 -24.20 14.01
C ALA A 561 1.70 -23.81 14.59
N GLY A 562 2.53 -23.17 13.76
CA GLY A 562 3.89 -22.74 14.09
C GLY A 562 4.96 -23.81 13.89
N GLN A 563 4.59 -25.09 13.72
CA GLN A 563 5.55 -26.17 13.56
C GLN A 563 6.21 -26.17 12.18
N THR A 564 7.37 -26.80 12.11
CA THR A 564 8.18 -26.92 10.90
C THR A 564 8.24 -28.37 10.44
N LEU A 565 7.82 -28.62 9.20
CA LEU A 565 8.04 -29.89 8.49
C LEU A 565 9.36 -29.80 7.72
N ALA A 566 10.27 -30.73 7.93
CA ALA A 566 11.50 -30.86 7.14
C ALA A 566 11.51 -32.21 6.42
N ILE A 567 11.77 -32.17 5.11
CA ILE A 567 11.97 -33.34 4.26
C ILE A 567 13.43 -33.34 3.85
N GLY A 568 14.16 -34.37 4.25
CA GLY A 568 15.59 -34.49 3.98
C GLY A 568 15.89 -34.94 2.56
N ARG A 569 17.12 -35.42 2.38
CA ARG A 569 17.59 -35.96 1.11
C ARG A 569 17.07 -37.38 0.91
N ALA A 570 16.60 -37.68 -0.31
CA ALA A 570 16.32 -39.05 -0.73
C ALA A 570 17.60 -39.90 -0.61
N ASP A 571 17.56 -40.93 0.24
CA ASP A 571 18.71 -41.77 0.60
C ASP A 571 18.56 -43.24 0.18
N GLY A 572 17.39 -43.60 -0.38
CA GLY A 572 17.09 -44.91 -0.94
C GLY A 572 16.90 -44.93 -2.47
N PRO A 573 16.31 -46.02 -3.02
CA PRO A 573 15.95 -46.09 -4.44
C PRO A 573 14.94 -45.01 -4.83
N GLY A 574 15.20 -44.32 -5.94
CA GLY A 574 14.36 -43.23 -6.45
C GLY A 574 15.02 -41.85 -6.30
N LEU A 575 14.33 -40.81 -6.76
CA LEU A 575 14.82 -39.42 -6.71
C LEU A 575 13.72 -38.40 -6.38
N ARG A 576 12.46 -38.82 -6.47
CA ARG A 576 11.27 -37.97 -6.34
C ARG A 576 10.52 -38.29 -5.07
N LEU A 577 10.17 -37.23 -4.37
CA LEU A 577 9.35 -37.21 -3.17
C LEU A 577 8.12 -36.35 -3.50
N PHE A 578 7.01 -36.61 -2.81
CA PHE A 578 5.80 -35.81 -2.95
C PHE A 578 5.28 -35.41 -1.58
N LEU A 579 4.81 -34.17 -1.47
CA LEU A 579 4.11 -33.66 -0.30
C LEU A 579 2.69 -33.28 -0.73
N ALA A 580 1.70 -33.92 -0.14
CA ALA A 580 0.32 -33.45 -0.16
C ALA A 580 0.02 -32.72 1.15
N VAL A 581 -0.74 -31.62 1.03
CA VAL A 581 -1.35 -30.91 2.15
C VAL A 581 -2.85 -31.08 1.98
N ARG A 582 -3.58 -31.40 3.06
CA ARG A 582 -5.05 -31.48 2.99
C ARG A 582 -5.64 -30.18 2.45
N GLY A 583 -6.56 -30.27 1.51
CA GLY A 583 -7.09 -29.15 0.73
C GLY A 583 -6.29 -28.84 -0.55
N GLY A 584 -5.10 -29.40 -0.71
CA GLY A 584 -4.17 -29.12 -1.80
C GLY A 584 -3.36 -27.84 -1.59
N ILE A 585 -2.63 -27.41 -2.63
CA ILE A 585 -1.95 -26.11 -2.67
C ILE A 585 -2.76 -25.17 -3.57
N ASP A 586 -3.18 -24.01 -3.05
CA ASP A 586 -3.91 -23.00 -3.82
C ASP A 586 -2.94 -22.20 -4.69
N VAL A 587 -3.00 -22.47 -6.00
CA VAL A 587 -2.29 -21.75 -7.05
C VAL A 587 -3.20 -21.62 -8.27
N PRO A 588 -3.02 -20.56 -9.09
CA PRO A 588 -3.86 -20.34 -10.25
C PRO A 588 -3.61 -21.42 -11.31
N ALA A 589 -4.70 -21.92 -11.91
CA ALA A 589 -4.60 -22.82 -13.05
C ALA A 589 -4.16 -22.06 -14.31
N TYR A 590 -3.19 -22.61 -15.05
CA TYR A 590 -2.75 -22.06 -16.32
C TYR A 590 -2.91 -23.12 -17.42
N LEU A 591 -3.74 -22.82 -18.42
CA LEU A 591 -4.17 -23.77 -19.45
C LEU A 591 -4.81 -25.05 -18.85
N GLY A 592 -5.61 -24.89 -17.79
CA GLY A 592 -6.40 -25.96 -17.18
C GLY A 592 -5.65 -26.83 -16.16
N SER A 593 -4.45 -26.44 -15.72
CA SER A 593 -3.67 -27.18 -14.73
C SER A 593 -2.80 -26.26 -13.86
N ALA A 594 -2.65 -26.63 -12.60
CA ALA A 594 -1.75 -26.03 -11.61
C ALA A 594 -0.28 -26.47 -11.76
N SER A 595 0.01 -27.43 -12.65
CA SER A 595 1.36 -27.97 -12.80
C SER A 595 2.41 -26.96 -13.26
N THR A 596 3.58 -26.97 -12.64
CA THR A 596 4.67 -26.06 -12.99
C THR A 596 5.38 -26.51 -14.26
N PHE A 597 5.60 -25.59 -15.22
CA PHE A 597 6.52 -25.81 -16.34
C PHE A 597 7.67 -24.79 -16.29
N THR A 598 8.76 -25.18 -15.64
CA THR A 598 9.89 -24.29 -15.33
C THR A 598 10.61 -23.74 -16.57
N LEU A 599 10.73 -24.53 -17.65
CA LEU A 599 11.34 -24.07 -18.90
C LEU A 599 10.49 -23.00 -19.59
N GLY A 600 9.17 -23.13 -19.53
CA GLY A 600 8.22 -22.16 -20.08
C GLY A 600 7.88 -21.00 -19.14
N ARG A 601 8.25 -21.10 -17.85
CA ARG A 601 7.98 -20.11 -16.78
C ARG A 601 6.51 -19.82 -16.54
N PHE A 602 5.66 -20.86 -16.50
CA PHE A 602 4.23 -20.73 -16.19
C PHE A 602 3.68 -21.93 -15.41
N GLY A 603 2.51 -21.73 -14.80
CA GLY A 603 1.87 -22.69 -13.89
C GLY A 603 2.53 -22.76 -12.51
N GLY A 604 1.88 -23.42 -11.56
CA GLY A 604 2.35 -23.57 -10.19
C GLY A 604 2.59 -22.23 -9.49
N HIS A 605 3.57 -22.20 -8.58
CA HIS A 605 3.95 -20.98 -7.87
C HIS A 605 4.89 -20.11 -8.72
N ALA A 606 4.37 -19.00 -9.25
CA ALA A 606 5.13 -18.03 -10.05
C ALA A 606 5.85 -18.61 -11.29
N GLY A 607 5.41 -19.75 -11.83
CA GLY A 607 6.03 -20.37 -13.00
C GLY A 607 7.39 -21.03 -12.74
N ARG A 608 7.80 -21.22 -11.48
CA ARG A 608 9.15 -21.62 -11.10
C ARG A 608 9.17 -22.63 -9.95
N ALA A 609 10.36 -23.15 -9.66
CA ALA A 609 10.61 -23.84 -8.40
C ALA A 609 10.54 -22.88 -7.22
N LEU A 610 10.22 -23.41 -6.04
CA LEU A 610 10.17 -22.65 -4.80
C LEU A 610 11.54 -22.06 -4.45
N LEU A 611 11.52 -20.91 -3.78
CA LEU A 611 12.66 -20.19 -3.25
C LEU A 611 12.49 -20.00 -1.74
N ALA A 612 13.60 -19.80 -1.05
CA ALA A 612 13.55 -19.40 0.36
C ALA A 612 12.80 -18.06 0.49
N GLY A 613 11.84 -18.01 1.41
CA GLY A 613 10.99 -16.85 1.64
C GLY A 613 9.65 -16.89 0.89
N ASP A 614 9.46 -17.80 -0.07
CA ASP A 614 8.16 -18.02 -0.72
C ASP A 614 7.08 -18.37 0.29
N VAL A 615 5.85 -18.04 -0.08
CA VAL A 615 4.65 -18.28 0.72
C VAL A 615 3.65 -19.02 -0.14
N LEU A 616 3.28 -20.22 0.28
CA LEU A 616 2.20 -20.98 -0.32
C LEU A 616 0.94 -20.84 0.52
N ARG A 617 -0.22 -20.91 -0.13
CA ARG A 617 -1.51 -20.99 0.55
C ARG A 617 -1.99 -22.46 0.49
N PRO A 618 -2.36 -23.07 1.62
CA PRO A 618 -3.10 -24.32 1.55
C PRO A 618 -4.44 -24.05 0.85
N GLY A 619 -4.95 -25.03 0.10
CA GLY A 619 -6.28 -24.97 -0.49
C GLY A 619 -7.38 -25.02 0.58
N SER A 620 -8.64 -25.01 0.14
CA SER A 620 -9.78 -24.98 1.06
C SER A 620 -9.70 -26.09 2.11
N PRO A 621 -10.03 -25.82 3.39
CA PRO A 621 -10.31 -26.86 4.37
C PRO A 621 -11.40 -27.85 3.90
N ASP A 622 -12.23 -27.43 2.94
CA ASP A 622 -13.36 -28.17 2.39
C ASP A 622 -12.95 -29.20 1.33
N SER A 623 -11.99 -30.07 1.66
CA SER A 623 -12.12 -31.44 1.18
C SER A 623 -13.34 -32.01 1.92
N ASP A 624 -14.55 -31.91 1.36
CA ASP A 624 -15.87 -32.26 1.95
C ASP A 624 -16.03 -33.70 2.52
N ALA A 625 -14.95 -34.46 2.70
CA ALA A 625 -14.97 -35.79 3.29
C ALA A 625 -14.35 -35.79 4.71
N ASP A 626 -15.07 -36.38 5.67
CA ASP A 626 -14.48 -36.81 6.95
C ASP A 626 -13.25 -37.69 6.68
N HIS A 627 -12.15 -37.42 7.39
CA HIS A 627 -10.94 -38.22 7.23
C HIS A 627 -11.14 -39.58 7.91
N PRO A 628 -10.92 -40.73 7.24
CA PRO A 628 -11.15 -42.04 7.84
C PRO A 628 -10.33 -42.31 9.12
N ALA A 629 -9.16 -41.67 9.23
CA ALA A 629 -8.31 -41.78 10.42
C ALA A 629 -8.60 -40.74 11.52
N PHE A 630 -9.38 -39.68 11.24
CA PHE A 630 -9.67 -38.59 12.19
C PHE A 630 -11.14 -38.14 12.07
N PRO A 631 -12.10 -38.97 12.50
CA PRO A 631 -13.51 -38.58 12.50
C PRO A 631 -13.76 -37.46 13.53
N ALA A 632 -14.60 -36.48 13.17
CA ALA A 632 -14.94 -35.38 14.07
C ALA A 632 -15.58 -35.91 15.38
N GLY A 633 -14.97 -35.58 16.52
CA GLY A 633 -15.46 -35.96 17.86
C GLY A 633 -14.72 -37.11 18.56
N ALA A 634 -13.53 -37.48 18.10
CA ALA A 634 -12.63 -38.43 18.78
C ALA A 634 -11.70 -37.76 19.81
#